data_AF-A0A832GZY4-F1
#
_entry.id   AF-A0A832GZY4-F1
#
_cell.length_a   1.000
_cell.length_b   1.000
_cell.length_c   1.000
_cell.angle_alpha   90.00
_cell.angle_beta   90.00
_cell.angle_gamma   90.00
#
_symmetry.space_group_name_H-M   'P 1'
#
loop_
_entity.id
_entity.type
_entity.pdbx_description
1 polymer ?
#
loop_
_entity_poly.entity_id
_entity_poly.type
_entity_poly.pdbx_seq_one_letter_code
_entity_poly.pdbx_strand_id
1 'polypeptide(L)'
;MTDQLSERPNGSIIHGDYCFSNILYDLNSQLVRLIDPRGSFGKQKKYGDPRYDIAKLRHSISGRYDFIVADLFRVSEYKGDCALQLYEPEVYSSVTSYFDELISQHGYDNREIAFIEGLLFVSMVPLHRDNFYRQLAMYLNGILILNKVFA
;
A
#
# COMPACT_ATOMS: atom_id res chain seq x y z
N MET A 1 8.36 3.20 -19.31
CA MET A 1 8.04 2.56 -18.01
C MET A 1 6.53 2.41 -17.82
N THR A 2 5.72 3.41 -18.23
CA THR A 2 4.25 3.27 -18.37
C THR A 2 3.83 2.21 -19.40
N ASP A 3 4.56 2.09 -20.50
CA ASP A 3 4.20 1.16 -21.59
C ASP A 3 4.42 -0.32 -21.20
N GLN A 4 5.41 -0.61 -20.34
CA GLN A 4 5.70 -1.97 -19.86
C GLN A 4 4.61 -2.54 -18.94
N LEU A 5 3.84 -1.69 -18.26
CA LEU A 5 2.71 -2.13 -17.44
C LEU A 5 1.50 -2.54 -18.30
N SER A 6 1.39 -2.03 -19.53
CA SER A 6 0.26 -2.30 -20.44
C SER A 6 0.41 -3.59 -21.27
N GLU A 7 1.61 -4.15 -21.39
CA GLU A 7 1.89 -5.29 -22.28
C GLU A 7 1.59 -6.68 -21.68
N ARG A 8 1.11 -6.75 -20.42
CA ARG A 8 0.72 -8.01 -19.77
C ARG A 8 -0.78 -8.01 -19.42
N PRO A 9 -1.70 -8.34 -20.34
CA PRO A 9 -3.13 -8.34 -20.03
C PRO A 9 -3.54 -9.67 -19.38
N ASN A 10 -2.94 -10.00 -18.23
CA ASN A 10 -3.49 -11.03 -17.35
C ASN A 10 -4.35 -10.34 -16.29
N GLY A 11 -5.42 -9.69 -16.73
CA GLY A 11 -6.41 -9.13 -15.82
C GLY A 11 -7.05 -10.26 -15.01
N SER A 12 -6.98 -10.17 -13.68
CA SER A 12 -7.61 -11.12 -12.77
C SER A 12 -8.77 -10.46 -12.03
N ILE A 13 -9.54 -11.26 -11.28
CA ILE A 13 -10.50 -10.69 -10.35
C ILE A 13 -9.73 -9.97 -9.24
N ILE A 14 -10.04 -8.69 -9.04
CA ILE A 14 -9.44 -7.85 -8.00
C ILE A 14 -10.50 -7.33 -7.02
N HIS A 15 -10.10 -7.15 -5.77
CA HIS A 15 -10.85 -6.46 -4.73
C HIS A 15 -10.92 -4.96 -5.01
N GLY A 16 -9.83 -4.34 -5.47
CA GLY A 16 -9.73 -2.91 -5.78
C GLY A 16 -9.58 -1.96 -4.58
N ASP A 17 -9.63 -2.50 -3.36
CA ASP A 17 -9.31 -1.79 -2.12
C ASP A 17 -8.83 -2.77 -1.04
N TYR A 18 -7.80 -3.56 -1.39
CA TYR A 18 -7.36 -4.72 -0.60
C TYR A 18 -6.42 -4.34 0.56
N CYS A 19 -6.88 -3.48 1.46
CA CYS A 19 -6.15 -3.01 2.64
C CYS A 19 -6.68 -3.66 3.94
N PHE A 20 -5.92 -3.57 5.04
CA PHE A 20 -6.27 -4.23 6.31
C PHE A 20 -7.63 -3.82 6.87
N SER A 21 -8.03 -2.55 6.72
CA SER A 21 -9.35 -2.08 7.17
C SER A 21 -10.53 -2.78 6.47
N ASN A 22 -10.29 -3.42 5.32
CA ASN A 22 -11.26 -4.19 4.55
C ASN A 22 -11.13 -5.72 4.75
N ILE A 23 -10.27 -6.16 5.68
CA ILE A 23 -10.06 -7.57 6.02
C ILE A 23 -10.49 -7.83 7.45
N LEU A 24 -11.52 -8.66 7.62
CA LEU A 24 -11.98 -9.13 8.92
C LEU A 24 -11.40 -10.51 9.20
N TYR A 25 -10.77 -10.69 10.36
CA TYR A 25 -10.22 -11.96 10.79
C TYR A 25 -10.84 -12.41 12.11
N ASP A 26 -11.39 -13.63 12.14
CA ASP A 26 -11.89 -14.28 13.34
C ASP A 26 -10.81 -15.22 13.90
N LEU A 27 -10.32 -14.93 15.12
CA LEU A 27 -9.28 -15.70 15.78
C LEU A 27 -9.73 -17.13 16.13
N ASN A 28 -11.01 -17.35 16.42
CA ASN A 28 -11.51 -18.65 16.87
C ASN A 28 -11.66 -19.61 15.70
N SER A 29 -12.26 -19.13 14.61
CA SER A 29 -12.55 -19.94 13.43
C SER A 29 -11.45 -19.85 12.35
N GLN A 30 -10.45 -18.99 12.53
CA GLN A 30 -9.44 -18.63 11.52
C GLN A 30 -10.04 -18.20 10.18
N LEU A 31 -11.23 -17.59 10.21
CA LEU A 31 -11.93 -17.17 9.00
C LEU A 31 -11.48 -15.75 8.62
N VAL A 32 -11.05 -15.61 7.38
CA VAL A 32 -10.80 -14.32 6.74
C VAL A 32 -12.03 -13.95 5.90
N ARG A 33 -12.60 -12.77 6.14
CA ARG A 33 -13.71 -12.20 5.37
C ARG A 33 -13.30 -10.86 4.79
N LEU A 34 -13.55 -10.67 3.49
CA LEU A 34 -13.27 -9.43 2.77
C LEU A 34 -14.55 -8.62 2.63
N ILE A 35 -14.47 -7.31 2.81
CA ILE A 35 -15.61 -6.37 2.73
C ILE A 35 -15.27 -5.19 1.82
N ASP A 36 -16.30 -4.48 1.36
CA ASP A 36 -16.18 -3.30 0.48
C ASP A 36 -15.33 -3.50 -0.81
N PRO A 37 -15.67 -4.47 -1.68
CA PRO A 37 -14.96 -4.64 -2.94
C PRO A 37 -15.26 -3.49 -3.92
N ARG A 38 -14.24 -2.71 -4.26
CA ARG A 38 -14.30 -1.54 -5.15
C ARG A 38 -13.69 -1.74 -6.54
N GLY A 39 -13.21 -2.94 -6.85
CA GLY A 39 -12.61 -3.28 -8.14
C GLY A 39 -13.61 -3.12 -9.29
N SER A 40 -13.39 -2.14 -10.17
CA SER A 40 -14.15 -2.00 -11.42
C SER A 40 -13.27 -1.49 -12.56
N PHE A 41 -13.17 -2.25 -13.66
CA PHE A 41 -12.70 -1.78 -14.96
C PHE A 41 -13.87 -1.82 -15.97
N GLY A 42 -14.38 -0.65 -16.35
CA GLY A 42 -15.42 -0.55 -17.39
C GLY A 42 -16.75 -1.23 -17.06
N LYS A 43 -17.39 -1.86 -18.06
CA LYS A 43 -18.74 -2.46 -17.95
C LYS A 43 -18.77 -3.83 -17.26
N GLN A 44 -17.61 -4.47 -17.01
CA GLN A 44 -17.52 -5.72 -16.26
C GLN A 44 -16.92 -5.42 -14.88
N LYS A 45 -17.76 -5.47 -13.85
CA LYS A 45 -17.34 -5.24 -12.46
C LYS A 45 -16.31 -6.33 -12.08
N LYS A 46 -15.17 -5.94 -11.48
CA LYS A 46 -14.17 -6.78 -10.78
C LYS A 46 -12.92 -7.29 -11.52
N TYR A 47 -12.63 -6.94 -12.77
CA TYR A 47 -11.34 -7.31 -13.39
C TYR A 47 -10.30 -6.20 -13.29
N GLY A 48 -9.02 -6.52 -13.13
CA GLY A 48 -7.94 -5.55 -13.07
C GLY A 48 -6.55 -6.18 -12.91
N ASP A 49 -5.54 -5.36 -12.72
CA ASP A 49 -4.17 -5.83 -12.53
C ASP A 49 -3.98 -6.35 -11.09
N PRO A 50 -3.62 -7.63 -10.89
CA PRO A 50 -3.40 -8.19 -9.54
C PRO A 50 -2.32 -7.45 -8.74
N ARG A 51 -1.34 -6.82 -9.42
CA ARG A 51 -0.29 -6.03 -8.77
C ARG A 51 -0.87 -4.90 -7.95
N TYR A 52 -2.04 -4.36 -8.34
CA TYR A 52 -2.70 -3.31 -7.58
C TYR A 52 -3.18 -3.78 -6.20
N ASP A 53 -3.83 -4.94 -6.12
CA ASP A 53 -4.27 -5.50 -4.84
C ASP A 53 -3.09 -5.91 -3.96
N ILE A 54 -2.05 -6.48 -4.57
CA ILE A 54 -0.80 -6.82 -3.86
C ILE A 54 -0.16 -5.56 -3.28
N ALA A 55 -0.06 -4.48 -4.07
CA ALA A 55 0.46 -3.19 -3.61
C ALA A 55 -0.45 -2.55 -2.53
N LYS A 56 -1.77 -2.71 -2.63
CA LYS A 56 -2.73 -2.26 -1.60
C LYS A 56 -2.58 -3.00 -0.28
N LEU A 57 -2.25 -4.29 -0.33
CA LEU A 57 -1.95 -5.05 0.87
C LEU A 57 -0.58 -4.65 1.43
N ARG A 58 0.43 -4.47 0.57
CA ARG A 58 1.77 -3.97 0.95
C ARG A 58 1.70 -2.60 1.62
N HIS A 59 0.81 -1.74 1.16
CA HIS A 59 0.53 -0.41 1.70
C HIS A 59 0.13 -0.43 3.18
N SER A 60 -0.62 -1.45 3.61
CA SER A 60 -0.93 -1.70 5.03
C SER A 60 0.25 -2.32 5.79
N ILE A 61 0.93 -3.31 5.18
CA ILE A 61 2.01 -4.07 5.82
C ILE A 61 3.30 -3.24 5.94
N SER A 62 3.94 -2.95 4.81
CA SER A 62 5.24 -2.26 4.75
C SER A 62 5.07 -0.75 4.79
N GLY A 63 4.05 -0.25 4.08
CA GLY A 63 3.73 1.16 4.01
C GLY A 63 3.15 1.71 5.31
N ARG A 64 2.65 0.85 6.19
CA ARG A 64 2.10 1.20 7.51
C ARG A 64 0.96 2.22 7.44
N TYR A 65 0.16 2.17 6.38
CA TYR A 65 -0.95 3.08 6.15
C TYR A 65 -1.91 3.17 7.34
N ASP A 66 -2.27 2.03 7.93
CA ASP A 66 -3.22 1.96 9.05
C ASP A 66 -2.71 2.75 10.27
N PHE A 67 -1.39 2.77 10.52
CA PHE A 67 -0.81 3.59 11.58
C PHE A 67 -0.83 5.09 11.24
N ILE A 68 -0.64 5.46 9.97
CA ILE A 68 -0.75 6.85 9.55
C ILE A 68 -2.19 7.35 9.72
N VAL A 69 -3.19 6.55 9.34
CA VAL A 69 -4.61 6.90 9.50
C VAL A 69 -5.02 6.96 10.97
N ALA A 70 -4.44 6.11 11.82
CA ALA A 70 -4.62 6.14 13.26
C ALA A 70 -3.79 7.23 13.98
N ASP A 71 -3.15 8.13 13.23
CA ASP A 71 -2.29 9.21 13.75
C ASP A 71 -1.11 8.72 14.62
N LEU A 72 -0.65 7.49 14.39
CA LEU A 72 0.50 6.87 15.03
C LEU A 72 1.80 7.15 14.24
N PHE A 73 2.10 8.43 14.09
CA PHE A 73 3.31 8.91 13.42
C PHE A 73 3.80 10.22 14.04
N ARG A 74 5.03 10.60 13.71
CA ARG A 74 5.59 11.92 14.03
C ARG A 74 6.26 12.49 12.80
N VAL A 75 5.92 13.73 12.47
CA VAL A 75 6.65 14.53 11.48
C VAL A 75 7.40 15.62 12.23
N SER A 76 8.68 15.80 11.91
CA SER A 76 9.50 16.90 12.41
C SER A 76 10.09 17.67 11.24
N GLU A 77 9.99 18.99 11.30
CA GLU A 77 10.49 19.92 10.29
C GLU A 77 11.68 20.71 10.87
N TYR A 78 12.79 20.75 10.15
CA TYR A 78 13.96 21.53 10.56
C TYR A 78 14.69 22.10 9.35
N LYS A 79 14.75 23.45 9.26
CA LYS A 79 15.48 24.20 8.21
C LYS A 79 15.16 23.76 6.77
N GLY A 80 13.91 23.38 6.51
CA GLY A 80 13.47 22.93 5.18
C GLY A 80 13.55 21.41 4.98
N ASP A 81 14.18 20.68 5.89
CA ASP A 81 14.15 19.22 5.92
C ASP A 81 12.94 18.72 6.70
N CYS A 82 12.36 17.62 6.22
CA CYS A 82 11.28 16.90 6.89
C CYS A 82 11.74 15.49 7.23
N ALA A 83 11.52 15.07 8.48
CA ALA A 83 11.71 13.68 8.89
C ALA A 83 10.36 13.08 9.30
N LEU A 84 10.12 11.85 8.83
CA LEU A 84 8.95 11.05 9.16
C LEU A 84 9.39 9.88 10.03
N GLN A 85 8.76 9.75 11.19
CA GLN A 85 8.85 8.57 12.04
C GLN A 85 7.47 7.90 12.10
N LEU A 86 7.40 6.66 11.64
CA LEU A 86 6.19 5.83 11.73
C LEU A 86 6.26 4.94 12.96
N TYR A 87 5.12 4.69 13.60
CA TYR A 87 5.03 3.66 14.61
C TYR A 87 5.31 2.29 13.98
N GLU A 88 6.16 1.50 14.64
CA GLU A 88 6.57 0.19 14.15
C GLU A 88 6.58 -0.81 15.31
N PRO A 89 5.60 -1.74 15.35
CA PRO A 89 5.67 -2.89 16.23
C PRO A 89 6.85 -3.80 15.86
N GLU A 90 7.44 -4.45 16.85
CA GLU A 90 8.62 -5.32 16.70
C GLU A 90 8.47 -6.39 15.60
N VAL A 91 7.25 -6.91 15.43
CA VAL A 91 6.93 -7.98 14.47
C VAL A 91 6.81 -7.48 13.02
N TYR A 92 6.67 -6.17 12.77
CA TYR A 92 6.40 -5.67 11.42
C TYR A 92 7.57 -5.87 10.44
N SER A 93 8.81 -5.83 10.93
CA SER A 93 9.99 -6.05 10.10
C SER A 93 10.02 -7.47 9.54
N SER A 94 9.73 -8.48 10.37
CA SER A 94 9.68 -9.88 9.93
C SER A 94 8.49 -10.15 9.01
N VAL A 95 7.31 -9.58 9.31
CA VAL A 95 6.11 -9.71 8.46
C VAL A 95 6.33 -9.04 7.10
N THR A 96 6.97 -7.87 7.05
CA THR A 96 7.30 -7.19 5.78
C THR A 96 8.24 -8.04 4.94
N SER A 97 9.30 -8.57 5.56
CA SER A 97 10.29 -9.41 4.87
C SER A 97 9.66 -10.68 4.32
N TYR A 98 8.80 -11.33 5.11
CA TYR A 98 8.05 -12.50 4.69
C TYR A 98 7.07 -12.20 3.55
N PHE A 99 6.39 -11.05 3.59
CA PHE A 99 5.47 -10.66 2.53
C PHE A 99 6.21 -10.35 1.22
N ASP A 100 7.35 -9.66 1.28
CA ASP A 100 8.19 -9.41 0.11
C ASP A 100 8.73 -10.73 -0.49
N GLU A 101 9.05 -11.72 0.35
CA GLU A 101 9.39 -13.07 -0.12
C GLU A 101 8.21 -13.74 -0.85
N LEU A 102 7.00 -13.66 -0.28
CA LEU A 102 5.79 -14.21 -0.91
C LEU A 102 5.51 -13.56 -2.28
N ILE A 103 5.70 -12.26 -2.42
CA ILE A 103 5.57 -11.54 -3.70
C ILE A 103 6.49 -12.18 -4.76
N SER A 104 7.77 -12.34 -4.42
CA SER A 104 8.75 -12.95 -5.33
C SER A 104 8.47 -14.42 -5.63
N GLN A 105 8.07 -15.22 -4.63
CA GLN A 105 7.71 -16.63 -4.80
C GLN A 105 6.54 -16.83 -5.78
N HIS A 106 5.63 -15.85 -5.85
CA HIS A 106 4.49 -15.87 -6.79
C HIS A 106 4.80 -15.20 -8.15
N GLY A 107 6.07 -14.88 -8.42
CA GLY A 107 6.54 -14.39 -9.71
C GLY A 107 6.34 -12.89 -9.96
N TYR A 108 6.06 -12.10 -8.92
CA TYR A 108 5.96 -10.64 -9.01
C TYR A 108 7.28 -9.96 -8.64
N ASP A 109 7.54 -8.81 -9.27
CA ASP A 109 8.71 -7.99 -8.93
C ASP A 109 8.38 -7.05 -7.76
N ASN A 110 9.09 -7.21 -6.66
CA ASN A 110 8.97 -6.34 -5.48
C ASN A 110 9.16 -4.86 -5.80
N ARG A 111 10.02 -4.51 -6.76
CA ARG A 111 10.23 -3.11 -7.18
C ARG A 111 9.00 -2.56 -7.89
N GLU A 112 8.33 -3.34 -8.74
CA GLU A 112 7.08 -2.93 -9.38
C GLU A 112 5.96 -2.74 -8.35
N ILE A 113 5.84 -3.66 -7.38
CA ILE A 113 4.83 -3.55 -6.32
C ILE A 113 5.08 -2.32 -5.44
N ALA A 114 6.32 -2.11 -5.01
CA ALA A 114 6.71 -0.93 -4.22
C ALA A 114 6.50 0.38 -5.00
N PHE A 115 6.71 0.38 -6.32
CA PHE A 115 6.40 1.52 -7.18
C PHE A 115 4.91 1.87 -7.12
N ILE A 116 4.03 0.88 -7.32
CA ILE A 116 2.58 1.09 -7.25
C ILE A 116 2.17 1.55 -5.84
N GLU A 117 2.73 0.97 -4.79
CA GLU A 117 2.50 1.40 -3.40
C GLU A 117 2.88 2.86 -3.16
N GLY A 118 4.04 3.30 -3.65
CA GLY A 118 4.47 4.70 -3.55
C GLY A 118 3.49 5.64 -4.24
N LEU A 119 3.00 5.27 -5.43
CA LEU A 119 1.96 6.02 -6.15
C LEU A 119 0.62 6.04 -5.39
N LEU A 120 0.25 4.94 -4.73
CA LEU A 120 -0.95 4.90 -3.88
C LEU A 120 -0.86 5.93 -2.74
N PHE A 121 0.28 6.04 -2.05
CA PHE A 121 0.44 7.05 -1.00
C PHE A 121 0.29 8.47 -1.55
N VAL A 122 1.00 8.80 -2.63
CA VAL A 122 0.97 10.15 -3.21
C VAL A 122 -0.42 10.51 -3.74
N SER A 123 -1.12 9.56 -4.38
CA SER A 123 -2.46 9.80 -4.93
C SER A 123 -3.54 9.94 -3.87
N MET A 124 -3.34 9.40 -2.66
CA MET A 124 -4.30 9.47 -1.56
C MET A 124 -4.20 10.75 -0.72
N VAL A 125 -3.11 11.51 -0.82
CA VAL A 125 -2.92 12.78 -0.08
C VAL A 125 -4.14 13.71 -0.15
N PRO A 126 -4.77 13.96 -1.32
CA PRO A 126 -5.92 14.87 -1.41
C PRO A 126 -7.20 14.36 -0.73
N LEU A 127 -7.26 13.10 -0.30
CA LEU A 127 -8.41 12.51 0.39
C LEU A 127 -8.39 12.75 1.90
N HIS A 128 -7.23 13.07 2.47
CA HIS A 128 -7.03 13.27 3.91
C HIS A 128 -6.92 14.76 4.29
N ARG A 129 -7.76 15.62 3.68
CA ARG A 129 -7.73 17.09 3.88
C ARG A 129 -8.08 17.53 5.29
N ASP A 130 -8.60 16.62 6.10
CA ASP A 130 -8.94 16.84 7.50
C ASP A 130 -7.72 16.99 8.41
N ASN A 131 -6.54 16.50 8.00
CA ASN A 131 -5.32 16.58 8.80
C ASN A 131 -4.08 16.82 7.93
N PHE A 132 -3.52 18.03 7.98
CA PHE A 132 -2.31 18.41 7.24
C PHE A 132 -1.11 17.52 7.54
N TYR A 133 -0.87 17.17 8.81
CA TYR A 133 0.26 16.31 9.18
C TYR A 133 0.10 14.89 8.64
N ARG A 134 -1.14 14.40 8.53
CA ARG A 134 -1.43 13.12 7.90
C ARG A 134 -1.15 13.16 6.40
N GLN A 135 -1.54 14.24 5.72
CA GLN A 135 -1.18 14.48 4.31
C GLN A 135 0.34 14.50 4.12
N LEU A 136 1.05 15.22 4.99
CA LEU A 136 2.50 15.31 4.95
C LEU A 136 3.16 13.95 5.21
N ALA A 137 2.68 13.17 6.19
CA ALA A 137 3.16 11.83 6.46
C ALA A 137 2.95 10.88 5.27
N MET A 138 1.77 10.89 4.65
CA MET A 138 1.49 10.10 3.45
C MET A 138 2.38 10.50 2.28
N TYR A 139 2.55 11.80 2.04
CA TYR A 139 3.42 12.30 1.00
C TYR A 139 4.88 11.88 1.22
N LEU A 140 5.44 12.15 2.41
CA LEU A 140 6.81 11.78 2.75
C LEU A 140 7.03 10.27 2.65
N ASN A 141 6.10 9.45 3.14
CA ASN A 141 6.20 8.00 3.04
C ASN A 141 6.20 7.53 1.58
N GLY A 142 5.30 8.07 0.75
CA GLY A 142 5.25 7.79 -0.68
C GLY A 142 6.56 8.15 -1.38
N ILE A 143 7.13 9.32 -1.12
CA ILE A 143 8.42 9.74 -1.68
C ILE A 143 9.57 8.86 -1.20
N LEU A 144 9.61 8.48 0.08
CA LEU A 144 10.63 7.58 0.61
C LEU A 144 10.58 6.20 -0.06
N ILE A 145 9.39 5.68 -0.33
CA ILE A 145 9.21 4.42 -1.07
C ILE A 145 9.70 4.58 -2.51
N LEU A 146 9.27 5.62 -3.22
CA LEU A 146 9.66 5.86 -4.61
C LEU A 146 11.17 6.08 -4.76
N ASN A 147 11.81 6.80 -3.84
CA ASN A 147 13.26 6.99 -3.85
C ASN A 147 14.02 5.65 -3.73
N LYS A 148 13.50 4.67 -2.97
CA LYS A 148 14.09 3.33 -2.89
C LYS A 148 13.92 2.52 -4.17
N VAL A 149 12.87 2.79 -4.96
CA VAL A 149 12.63 2.12 -6.24
C VAL A 149 13.59 2.64 -7.32
N PHE A 150 13.93 3.93 -7.29
CA PHE A 150 14.79 4.59 -8.28
C PHE A 150 16.27 4.70 -7.88
N ALA A 151 16.65 4.25 -6.68
CA ALA A 151 18.04 4.18 -6.21
C ALA A 151 18.77 2.94 -6.75
#